data_AF-A0A834MB26-F1
#
_entry.id   AF-A0A834MB26-F1
#
_cell.length_a   1.000
_cell.length_b   1.000
_cell.length_c   1.000
_cell.angle_alpha   90.00
_cell.angle_beta   90.00
_cell.angle_gamma   90.00
#
_symmetry.space_group_name_H-M   'P 1'
#
loop_
_entity.id
_entity.type
_entity.pdbx_description
1 polymer ?
#
loop_
_entity_poly.entity_id
_entity_poly.type
_entity_poly.pdbx_seq_one_letter_code
_entity_poly.pdbx_strand_id
1 'polypeptide(L)'
;MLVKNHLKSVLTSLFMLNIAFTAIPMSLALVYNKFDNEFESHTRLNIYFLGFTLGVFMRQTLKAPYKLNNRLNLIIWTTVVLIMGGITFVYKFVQLLVHDGFIYATSFFILLRYFWGLSLCWVIYACHNGYGGIVNTFLTLPPFVFLNKLTYCMYIIHILPICTKIFKIRTKMYIQTDETFNLFISVYVVTILLSILWTLAFESPIIIIQKHMLRKK
;
A
#
# COMPACT_ATOMS: atom_id res chain seq x y z
N MET A 1 -28.33 14.21 12.24
CA MET A 1 -27.30 15.12 12.79
C MET A 1 -26.26 14.36 13.63
N LEU A 2 -26.68 13.47 14.54
CA LEU A 2 -25.81 12.61 15.37
C LEU A 2 -24.73 11.81 14.59
N VAL A 3 -25.10 11.14 13.50
CA VAL A 3 -24.16 10.34 12.69
C VAL A 3 -23.01 11.18 12.11
N LYS A 4 -23.27 12.43 11.72
CA LYS A 4 -22.24 13.33 11.15
C LYS A 4 -21.24 13.80 12.21
N ASN A 5 -21.70 13.99 13.45
CA ASN A 5 -20.83 14.38 14.57
C ASN A 5 -19.95 13.22 15.02
N HIS A 6 -20.49 11.99 15.08
CA HIS A 6 -19.67 10.79 15.33
C HIS A 6 -18.61 10.59 14.25
N LEU A 7 -18.96 10.76 12.97
CA LEU A 7 -18.00 10.55 11.88
C LEU A 7 -16.86 11.58 11.89
N LYS A 8 -17.15 12.85 12.25
CA LYS A 8 -16.12 13.88 12.45
C LYS A 8 -15.19 13.56 13.61
N SER A 9 -15.74 13.11 14.74
CA SER A 9 -14.96 12.68 15.91
C SER A 9 -14.04 11.50 15.58
N VAL A 10 -14.55 10.51 14.83
CA VAL A 10 -13.75 9.39 14.33
C VAL A 10 -12.63 9.88 13.40
N LEU A 11 -12.92 10.80 12.48
CA LEU A 11 -11.91 11.35 11.57
C LEU A 11 -10.79 12.08 12.35
N THR A 12 -11.13 12.91 13.34
CA THR A 12 -10.14 13.59 14.18
C THR A 12 -9.31 12.60 15.00
N SER A 13 -9.94 11.55 15.53
CA SER A 13 -9.24 10.49 16.27
C SER A 13 -8.24 9.74 15.37
N LEU A 14 -8.66 9.35 14.16
CA LEU A 14 -7.80 8.68 13.19
C LEU A 14 -6.64 9.57 12.73
N PHE A 15 -6.86 10.87 12.59
CA PHE A 15 -5.80 11.81 12.24
C PHE A 15 -4.77 11.94 13.36
N MET A 16 -5.22 12.08 14.62
CA MET A 16 -4.33 12.09 15.79
C MET A 16 -3.54 10.78 15.90
N LEU A 17 -4.20 9.66 15.63
CA LEU A 17 -3.59 8.34 15.66
C LEU A 17 -2.53 8.18 14.55
N ASN A 18 -2.80 8.68 13.34
CA ASN A 18 -1.79 8.74 12.27
C ASN A 18 -0.54 9.51 12.71
N ILE A 19 -0.71 10.69 13.32
CA ILE A 19 0.42 11.49 13.82
C ILE A 19 1.18 10.69 14.87
N ALA A 20 0.51 10.10 15.85
CA ALA A 20 1.15 9.30 16.89
C ALA A 20 1.96 8.13 16.31
N PHE A 21 1.38 7.34 15.40
CA PHE A 21 2.06 6.20 14.78
C PHE A 21 3.17 6.59 13.80
N THR A 22 3.27 7.86 13.38
CA THR A 22 4.43 8.37 12.64
C THR A 22 5.50 8.95 13.54
N ALA A 23 5.11 9.71 14.57
CA ALA A 23 6.02 10.42 15.45
C ALA A 23 6.71 9.49 16.47
N ILE A 24 6.00 8.48 16.99
CA ILE A 24 6.54 7.54 17.99
C ILE A 24 7.69 6.71 17.40
N PRO A 25 7.56 6.05 16.23
CA PRO A 25 8.67 5.32 15.66
C PRO A 25 9.83 6.24 15.23
N MET A 26 9.52 7.46 14.79
CA MET A 26 10.53 8.46 14.43
C MET A 26 11.33 8.92 15.66
N SER A 27 10.68 9.16 16.80
CA SER A 27 11.38 9.52 18.03
C SER A 27 12.18 8.35 18.60
N LEU A 28 11.61 7.14 18.58
CA LEU A 28 12.32 5.91 18.96
C LEU A 28 13.56 5.68 18.10
N ALA A 29 13.47 5.90 16.79
CA ALA A 29 14.60 5.79 15.87
C ALA A 29 15.74 6.77 16.19
N LEU A 30 15.44 7.96 16.73
CA LEU A 30 16.46 8.93 17.15
C LEU A 30 17.09 8.59 18.52
N VAL A 31 16.35 7.89 19.39
CA VAL A 31 16.80 7.53 20.75
C VAL A 31 17.57 6.21 20.76
N TYR A 32 17.12 5.22 19.98
CA TYR A 32 17.73 3.89 19.91
C TYR A 32 18.59 3.73 18.65
N ASN A 33 19.90 3.77 18.85
CA ASN A 33 20.93 3.71 17.80
C ASN A 33 20.94 2.39 16.99
N LYS A 34 20.21 1.36 17.46
CA LYS A 34 20.09 0.05 16.82
C LYS A 34 18.62 -0.34 16.63
N PHE A 35 17.85 0.57 16.04
CA PHE A 35 16.48 0.28 15.66
C PHE A 35 16.48 -0.52 14.36
N ASP A 36 16.59 -1.85 14.47
CA ASP A 36 16.51 -2.78 13.34
C ASP A 36 15.08 -2.77 12.77
N ASN A 37 14.88 -1.87 11.82
CA ASN A 37 13.59 -1.52 11.23
C ASN A 37 13.07 -2.57 10.23
N GLU A 38 13.70 -3.75 10.16
CA GLU A 38 13.40 -4.77 9.14
C GLU A 38 12.08 -5.51 9.42
N PHE A 39 11.64 -5.62 10.68
CA PHE A 39 10.52 -6.51 11.05
C PHE A 39 9.41 -5.93 11.95
N GLU A 40 9.48 -4.65 12.36
CA GLU A 40 8.42 -4.11 13.21
C GLU A 40 7.16 -3.74 12.41
N SER A 41 6.18 -4.64 12.42
CA SER A 41 4.84 -4.46 11.83
C SER A 41 4.17 -3.14 12.25
N HIS A 42 4.53 -2.62 13.44
CA HIS A 42 4.03 -1.36 13.98
C HIS A 42 4.38 -0.14 13.13
N THR A 43 5.54 -0.14 12.46
CA THR A 43 5.98 0.96 11.59
C THR A 43 5.22 1.03 10.27
N ARG A 44 4.48 -0.04 9.92
CA ARG A 44 3.63 -0.12 8.73
C ARG A 44 2.19 0.32 9.00
N LEU A 45 1.78 0.39 10.28
CA LEU A 45 0.42 0.75 10.70
C LEU A 45 0.01 2.17 10.26
N ASN A 46 0.98 3.09 10.17
CA ASN A 46 0.74 4.46 9.70
C ASN A 46 0.04 4.50 8.33
N ILE A 47 0.46 3.70 7.34
CA ILE A 47 -0.15 3.69 6.00
C ILE A 47 -1.57 3.11 6.05
N TYR A 48 -1.81 2.11 6.90
CA TYR A 48 -3.16 1.56 7.10
C TYR A 48 -4.12 2.62 7.65
N PHE A 49 -3.72 3.31 8.73
CA PHE A 49 -4.53 4.37 9.31
C PHE A 49 -4.74 5.53 8.34
N LEU A 50 -3.77 5.82 7.48
CA LEU A 50 -3.89 6.85 6.46
C LEU A 50 -4.97 6.51 5.43
N GLY A 51 -5.00 5.26 4.97
CA GLY A 51 -6.06 4.73 4.10
C GLY A 51 -7.45 4.75 4.77
N PHE A 52 -7.53 4.36 6.05
CA PHE A 52 -8.79 4.44 6.82
C PHE A 52 -9.30 5.88 6.95
N THR A 53 -8.40 6.83 7.26
CA THR A 53 -8.73 8.26 7.33
C THR A 53 -9.30 8.75 6.00
N LEU A 54 -8.67 8.39 4.87
CA LEU A 54 -9.18 8.72 3.54
C LEU A 54 -10.57 8.13 3.31
N GLY A 55 -10.79 6.85 3.65
CA GLY A 55 -12.09 6.19 3.47
C GLY A 55 -13.21 6.87 4.27
N VAL A 56 -12.95 7.24 5.53
CA VAL A 56 -13.90 8.00 6.37
C VAL A 56 -14.15 9.39 5.79
N PHE A 57 -13.09 10.07 5.31
CA PHE A 57 -13.20 11.37 4.66
C PHE A 57 -14.07 11.30 3.39
N MET A 58 -13.82 10.35 2.49
CA MET A 58 -14.61 10.16 1.28
C MET A 58 -16.08 9.85 1.59
N ARG A 59 -16.34 9.09 2.67
CA ARG A 59 -17.71 8.82 3.13
C ARG A 59 -18.41 10.09 3.64
N GLN A 60 -17.70 11.03 4.25
CA GLN A 60 -18.25 12.33 4.66
C GLN A 60 -18.59 13.22 3.47
N THR A 61 -17.74 13.20 2.44
CA THR A 61 -17.86 14.07 1.26
C THR A 61 -18.71 13.47 0.14
N LEU A 62 -19.24 12.26 0.30
CA LEU A 62 -20.02 11.55 -0.72
C LEU A 62 -21.21 12.36 -1.26
N LYS A 63 -21.89 13.12 -0.39
CA LYS A 63 -23.07 13.93 -0.76
C LYS A 63 -22.72 15.31 -1.33
N ALA A 64 -21.49 15.78 -1.11
CA ALA A 64 -21.03 17.10 -1.52
C ALA A 64 -19.53 17.02 -1.81
N PRO A 65 -19.15 16.49 -3.00
CA PRO A 65 -17.75 16.37 -3.36
C PRO A 65 -17.13 17.77 -3.53
N TYR A 66 -15.88 17.91 -3.11
CA TYR A 66 -15.14 19.15 -3.33
C TYR A 66 -14.90 19.36 -4.82
N LYS A 67 -15.35 20.50 -5.34
CA LYS A 67 -15.09 20.93 -6.71
C LYS A 67 -13.67 21.50 -6.78
N LEU A 68 -12.76 20.75 -7.39
CA LEU A 68 -11.38 21.17 -7.62
C LEU A 68 -11.28 21.92 -8.95
N ASN A 69 -10.55 23.03 -8.94
CA ASN A 69 -10.20 23.73 -10.18
C ASN A 69 -9.15 22.92 -10.95
N ASN A 70 -9.23 22.89 -12.28
CA ASN A 70 -8.33 22.13 -13.15
C ASN A 70 -6.85 22.49 -12.91
N ARG A 71 -6.55 23.78 -12.61
CA ARG A 71 -5.17 24.21 -12.28
C ARG A 71 -4.67 23.61 -10.97
N LEU A 72 -5.51 23.60 -9.93
CA LEU A 72 -5.17 22.98 -8.65
C LEU A 72 -4.99 21.47 -8.81
N ASN A 73 -5.85 20.82 -9.58
CA ASN A 73 -5.70 19.39 -9.87
C ASN A 73 -4.36 19.09 -10.55
N LEU A 74 -3.95 19.89 -11.53
CA LEU A 74 -2.65 19.73 -12.20
C LEU A 74 -1.48 19.92 -11.23
N ILE A 75 -1.52 20.96 -10.38
CA ILE A 75 -0.48 21.18 -9.36
C ILE A 75 -0.37 19.96 -8.44
N ILE A 76 -1.48 19.45 -7.92
CA ILE A 76 -1.45 18.30 -7.01
C ILE A 76 -0.97 17.04 -7.73
N TRP A 77 -1.34 16.83 -8.99
CA TRP A 77 -0.79 15.71 -9.77
C TRP A 77 0.73 15.84 -9.98
N THR A 78 1.22 17.04 -10.32
CA THR A 78 2.67 17.25 -10.48
C THR A 78 3.42 17.02 -9.18
N THR A 79 2.91 17.48 -8.04
CA THR A 79 3.55 17.24 -6.74
C THR A 79 3.55 15.76 -6.37
N VAL A 80 2.43 15.05 -6.60
CA VAL A 80 2.31 13.61 -6.33
C VAL A 80 3.28 12.79 -7.19
N VAL A 81 3.38 13.08 -8.49
CA VAL A 81 4.31 12.39 -9.38
C VAL A 81 5.76 12.66 -8.99
N LEU A 82 6.10 13.91 -8.63
CA LEU A 82 7.43 14.27 -8.16
C LEU A 82 7.79 13.57 -6.84
N ILE A 83 6.85 13.50 -5.89
CA ILE A 83 7.06 12.81 -4.61
C ILE A 83 7.28 11.32 -4.86
N MET A 84 6.41 10.66 -5.64
CA MET A 84 6.55 9.23 -5.91
C MET A 84 7.84 8.92 -6.68
N GLY A 85 8.16 9.70 -7.71
CA GLY A 85 9.41 9.56 -8.47
C GLY A 85 10.66 9.77 -7.61
N GLY A 86 10.67 10.83 -6.81
CA GLY A 86 11.77 11.13 -5.88
C GLY A 86 11.96 10.01 -4.84
N ILE A 87 10.87 9.49 -4.27
CA ILE A 87 10.94 8.34 -3.34
C ILE A 87 11.53 7.13 -4.05
N THR A 88 11.09 6.77 -5.26
CA THR A 88 11.63 5.58 -5.96
C THR A 88 13.12 5.67 -6.25
N PHE A 89 13.62 6.87 -6.59
CA PHE A 89 15.04 7.09 -6.87
C PHE A 89 15.91 6.99 -5.61
N VAL A 90 15.42 7.58 -4.50
CA VAL A 90 16.17 7.69 -3.25
C VAL A 90 16.01 6.45 -2.35
N TYR A 91 14.98 5.62 -2.56
CA TYR A 91 14.62 4.51 -1.67
C TYR A 91 15.79 3.56 -1.38
N LYS A 92 16.46 3.08 -2.43
CA LYS A 92 17.59 2.14 -2.28
C LYS A 92 18.76 2.79 -1.54
N PHE A 93 19.05 4.05 -1.82
CA PHE A 93 20.11 4.80 -1.15
C PHE A 93 19.83 4.95 0.35
N VAL A 94 18.61 5.34 0.72
CA VAL A 94 18.22 5.47 2.13
C VAL A 94 18.20 4.10 2.82
N GLN A 95 17.77 3.04 2.14
CA GLN A 95 17.82 1.69 2.69
C GLN A 95 19.25 1.24 3.02
N LEU A 96 20.23 1.56 2.18
CA LEU A 96 21.64 1.27 2.46
C LEU A 96 22.15 2.06 3.67
N LEU A 97 21.81 3.35 3.78
CA LEU A 97 22.16 4.16 4.94
C LEU A 97 21.56 3.65 6.25
N VAL A 98 20.35 3.09 6.21
CA VAL A 98 19.75 2.43 7.38
C VAL A 98 20.57 1.20 7.78
N HIS A 99 21.00 0.40 6.80
CA HIS A 99 21.82 -0.79 7.06
C HIS A 99 23.21 -0.44 7.62
N ASP A 100 23.80 0.67 7.15
CA ASP A 100 25.09 1.18 7.64
C ASP A 100 25.00 1.84 9.03
N GLY A 101 23.81 1.86 9.66
CA GLY A 101 23.62 2.33 11.04
C GLY A 101 23.49 3.84 11.21
N PHE A 102 23.17 4.59 10.14
CA PHE A 102 22.95 6.02 10.25
C PHE A 102 21.59 6.33 10.90
N ILE A 103 21.62 6.88 12.13
CA ILE A 103 20.44 7.20 12.95
C ILE A 103 19.37 7.99 12.17
N TYR A 104 19.79 9.02 11.42
CA TYR A 104 18.85 9.87 10.67
C TYR A 104 18.18 9.13 9.52
N ALA A 105 18.83 8.12 8.92
CA ALA A 105 18.32 7.39 7.77
C ALA A 105 17.02 6.64 8.10
N THR A 106 16.91 6.12 9.31
CA THR A 106 15.71 5.42 9.82
C THR A 106 14.50 6.35 9.85
N SER A 107 14.67 7.58 10.33
CA SER A 107 13.63 8.61 10.36
C SER A 107 13.21 9.03 8.95
N PHE A 108 14.19 9.24 8.04
CA PHE A 108 13.89 9.53 6.64
C PHE A 108 13.11 8.39 5.97
N PHE A 109 13.46 7.14 6.25
CA PHE A 109 12.80 5.98 5.69
C PHE A 109 11.32 5.86 6.10
N ILE A 110 11.00 6.18 7.36
CA ILE A 110 9.61 6.23 7.86
C ILE A 110 8.81 7.32 7.11
N LEU A 111 9.41 8.49 6.91
CA LEU A 111 8.78 9.60 6.18
C LEU A 111 8.54 9.27 4.71
N LEU A 112 9.52 8.66 4.02
CA LEU A 112 9.37 8.24 2.62
C LEU A 112 8.15 7.30 2.46
N ARG A 113 7.99 6.34 3.37
CA ARG A 113 6.83 5.43 3.41
C ARG A 113 5.51 6.18 3.63
N TYR A 114 5.50 7.15 4.54
CA TYR A 114 4.32 7.96 4.82
C TYR A 114 3.90 8.82 3.62
N PHE A 115 4.84 9.53 3.00
CA PHE A 115 4.59 10.34 1.80
C PHE A 115 4.17 9.50 0.59
N TRP A 116 4.69 8.28 0.46
CA TRP A 116 4.19 7.32 -0.52
C TRP A 116 2.72 6.99 -0.30
N GLY A 117 2.32 6.69 0.94
CA GLY A 117 0.93 6.45 1.32
C GLY A 117 0.04 7.66 1.03
N LEU A 118 0.47 8.87 1.38
CA LEU A 118 -0.25 10.12 1.08
C LEU A 118 -0.47 10.32 -0.42
N SER A 119 0.57 10.05 -1.21
CA SER A 119 0.51 10.13 -2.66
C SER A 119 -0.53 9.15 -3.22
N LEU A 120 -0.54 7.90 -2.73
CA LEU A 120 -1.56 6.91 -3.09
C LEU A 120 -2.97 7.35 -2.68
N CYS A 121 -3.12 7.97 -1.52
CA CYS A 121 -4.41 8.50 -1.09
C CYS A 121 -4.97 9.54 -2.06
N TRP A 122 -4.12 10.43 -2.58
CA TRP A 122 -4.54 11.36 -3.63
C TRP A 122 -4.94 10.63 -4.92
N VAL A 123 -4.14 9.66 -5.37
CA VAL A 123 -4.46 8.88 -6.58
C VAL A 123 -5.84 8.23 -6.46
N ILE A 124 -6.14 7.59 -5.32
CA ILE A 124 -7.45 6.97 -5.06
C ILE A 124 -8.57 8.02 -5.09
N TYR A 125 -8.39 9.13 -4.38
CA TYR A 125 -9.39 10.20 -4.31
C TYR A 125 -9.65 10.83 -5.70
N ALA A 126 -8.60 11.07 -6.48
CA ALA A 126 -8.68 11.65 -7.80
C ALA A 126 -9.37 10.71 -8.79
N CYS A 127 -9.05 9.41 -8.77
CA CYS A 127 -9.72 8.43 -9.62
C CYS A 127 -11.20 8.27 -9.25
N HIS A 128 -11.55 8.29 -7.96
CA HIS A 128 -12.93 8.17 -7.51
C HIS A 128 -13.81 9.37 -7.90
N ASN A 129 -13.28 10.60 -7.82
CA ASN A 129 -14.05 11.82 -8.09
C ASN A 129 -13.94 12.31 -9.55
N GLY A 130 -13.32 11.54 -10.45
CA GLY A 130 -13.19 11.89 -11.87
C GLY A 130 -12.05 12.87 -12.20
N TYR A 131 -11.17 13.18 -11.24
CA TYR A 131 -9.99 14.03 -11.45
C TYR A 131 -8.74 13.25 -11.93
N GLY A 132 -8.85 11.93 -12.13
CA GLY A 132 -7.74 11.05 -12.46
C GLY A 132 -7.39 10.91 -13.94
N GLY A 133 -8.25 11.35 -14.87
CA GLY A 133 -7.97 11.38 -16.32
C GLY A 133 -7.34 10.09 -16.88
N ILE A 134 -6.11 10.20 -17.40
CA ILE A 134 -5.35 9.09 -17.99
C ILE A 134 -5.08 7.98 -16.95
N VAL A 135 -4.71 8.35 -15.72
CA VAL A 135 -4.38 7.39 -14.66
C VAL A 135 -5.59 6.54 -14.30
N ASN A 136 -6.78 7.14 -14.24
CA ASN A 136 -8.02 6.39 -14.02
C ASN A 136 -8.29 5.39 -15.17
N THR A 137 -8.06 5.81 -16.42
CA THR A 137 -8.25 4.94 -17.59
C THR A 137 -7.28 3.75 -17.57
N PHE A 138 -6.03 3.98 -17.18
CA PHE A 138 -5.02 2.92 -17.06
C PHE A 138 -5.33 1.94 -15.93
N LEU A 139 -5.69 2.43 -14.74
CA LEU A 139 -5.97 1.59 -13.57
C LEU A 139 -7.26 0.78 -13.70
N THR A 140 -8.18 1.20 -14.58
CA THR A 140 -9.45 0.51 -14.83
C THR A 140 -9.38 -0.49 -16.00
N LEU A 141 -8.21 -0.69 -16.61
CA LEU A 141 -8.05 -1.69 -17.68
C LEU A 141 -8.40 -3.11 -17.18
N PRO A 142 -9.00 -3.96 -18.04
CA PRO A 142 -9.46 -5.29 -17.66
C PRO A 142 -8.41 -6.19 -16.96
N PRO A 143 -7.12 -6.21 -17.39
CA PRO A 143 -6.09 -7.00 -16.71
C PRO A 143 -5.90 -6.60 -15.24
N PHE A 144 -5.91 -5.30 -14.93
CA PHE A 144 -5.76 -4.82 -13.55
C PHE A 144 -6.98 -5.17 -12.70
N VAL A 145 -8.19 -5.12 -13.29
CA VAL A 145 -9.41 -5.54 -12.60
C VAL A 145 -9.38 -7.04 -12.28
N PHE A 146 -8.91 -7.87 -13.21
CA PHE A 146 -8.73 -9.30 -12.98
C PHE A 146 -7.68 -9.56 -11.90
N LEU A 147 -6.53 -8.90 -12.00
CA LEU A 147 -5.44 -9.03 -11.04
C LEU A 147 -5.89 -8.61 -9.63
N ASN A 148 -6.66 -7.52 -9.53
CA ASN A 148 -7.18 -7.01 -8.25
C ASN A 148 -8.01 -8.07 -7.51
N LYS A 149 -8.84 -8.84 -8.22
CA LYS A 149 -9.62 -9.94 -7.61
C LYS A 149 -8.75 -11.06 -7.06
N LEU A 150 -7.60 -11.31 -7.70
CA LEU A 150 -6.67 -12.36 -7.30
C LEU A 150 -5.69 -11.92 -6.22
N THR A 151 -5.52 -10.61 -5.97
CA THR A 151 -4.49 -10.09 -5.02
C THR A 151 -4.57 -10.73 -3.64
N TYR A 152 -5.78 -10.99 -3.13
CA TYR A 152 -5.98 -11.65 -1.85
C TYR A 152 -5.41 -13.08 -1.85
N CYS A 153 -5.76 -13.89 -2.85
CA CYS A 153 -5.25 -15.25 -2.97
C CYS A 153 -3.74 -15.29 -3.26
N MET A 154 -3.24 -14.36 -4.09
CA MET A 154 -1.79 -14.20 -4.29
C MET A 154 -1.08 -13.93 -2.97
N TYR A 155 -1.62 -13.04 -2.12
CA TYR A 155 -1.04 -12.73 -0.81
C TYR A 155 -0.97 -13.94 0.12
N ILE A 156 -1.93 -14.87 0.07
CA ILE A 156 -1.85 -16.08 0.90
C ILE A 156 -0.82 -17.06 0.33
N ILE A 157 -0.77 -17.22 -0.98
CA ILE A 157 -0.04 -18.32 -1.64
C ILE A 157 1.41 -17.97 -1.92
N HIS A 158 1.77 -16.70 -2.08
CA HIS A 158 3.12 -16.28 -2.49
C HIS A 158 4.23 -16.83 -1.60
N ILE A 159 3.95 -17.14 -0.33
CA ILE A 159 4.93 -17.74 0.58
C ILE A 159 5.43 -19.12 0.08
N LEU A 160 4.58 -19.90 -0.60
CA LEU A 160 4.95 -21.22 -1.13
C LEU A 160 6.05 -21.15 -2.21
N PRO A 161 5.90 -20.40 -3.33
CA PRO A 161 6.97 -20.27 -4.32
C PRO A 161 8.21 -19.59 -3.74
N ILE A 162 8.08 -18.66 -2.79
CA ILE A 162 9.23 -18.06 -2.10
C ILE A 162 10.01 -19.12 -1.32
N CYS A 163 9.34 -19.87 -0.44
CA CYS A 163 9.98 -20.92 0.36
C CYS A 163 10.64 -21.97 -0.52
N THR A 164 9.97 -22.46 -1.56
CA THR A 164 10.55 -23.46 -2.47
C THR A 164 11.80 -22.96 -3.20
N LYS A 165 11.86 -21.67 -3.56
CA LYS A 165 13.07 -21.08 -4.12
C LYS A 165 14.18 -21.00 -3.07
N ILE A 166 13.88 -20.52 -1.87
CA ILE A 166 14.85 -20.41 -0.77
C ILE A 166 15.46 -21.78 -0.43
N PHE A 167 14.65 -22.84 -0.30
CA PHE A 167 15.14 -24.19 0.00
C PHE A 167 15.99 -24.81 -1.12
N LYS A 168 15.85 -24.34 -2.36
CA LYS A 168 16.64 -24.81 -3.51
C LYS A 168 17.99 -24.10 -3.62
N ILE A 169 18.19 -22.96 -2.97
CA ILE A 169 19.47 -22.24 -3.00
C ILE A 169 20.51 -23.07 -2.23
N ARG A 170 21.51 -23.59 -2.95
CA ARG A 170 22.63 -24.36 -2.39
C ARG A 170 23.95 -23.60 -2.43
N THR A 171 24.00 -22.49 -3.14
CA THR A 171 25.18 -21.64 -3.34
C THR A 171 24.86 -20.19 -2.97
N LYS A 172 25.89 -19.40 -2.66
CA LYS A 172 25.71 -17.97 -2.34
C LYS A 172 25.18 -17.25 -3.60
N MET A 173 24.02 -16.62 -3.51
CA MET A 173 23.53 -15.72 -4.55
C MET A 173 24.13 -14.34 -4.36
N TYR A 174 24.70 -13.78 -5.43
CA TYR A 174 25.06 -12.37 -5.45
C TYR A 174 23.80 -11.55 -5.69
N ILE A 175 23.53 -10.58 -4.81
CA ILE A 175 22.38 -9.67 -4.93
C ILE A 175 22.73 -8.61 -6.00
N GLN A 176 22.65 -9.01 -7.26
CA GLN A 176 22.72 -8.11 -8.41
C GLN A 176 21.29 -7.79 -8.89
N THR A 177 21.13 -6.61 -9.51
CA THR A 177 19.82 -6.14 -9.98
C THR A 177 19.14 -7.14 -10.90
N ASP A 178 19.91 -7.76 -11.78
CA ASP A 178 19.37 -8.64 -12.82
C ASP A 178 18.89 -9.97 -12.23
N GLU A 179 19.68 -10.55 -11.32
CA GLU A 179 19.33 -11.77 -10.59
C GLU A 179 18.10 -11.56 -9.69
N THR A 180 18.03 -10.42 -8.99
CA THR A 180 16.87 -10.09 -8.16
C THR A 180 15.61 -9.88 -8.98
N PHE A 181 15.73 -9.27 -10.17
CA PHE A 181 14.61 -9.08 -11.09
C PHE A 181 14.11 -10.41 -11.66
N ASN A 182 15.02 -11.29 -12.07
CA ASN A 182 14.68 -12.64 -12.54
C ASN A 182 14.00 -13.47 -11.44
N LEU A 183 14.50 -13.40 -10.21
CA LEU A 183 13.87 -14.06 -9.06
C LEU A 183 12.45 -13.53 -8.82
N PHE A 184 12.28 -12.20 -8.85
CA PHE A 184 10.98 -11.55 -8.69
C PHE A 184 9.97 -12.03 -9.75
N ILE A 185 10.32 -11.95 -11.04
CA ILE A 185 9.43 -12.40 -12.12
C ILE A 185 9.10 -13.87 -11.97
N SER A 186 10.09 -14.72 -11.68
CA SER A 186 9.87 -16.17 -11.53
C SER A 186 8.89 -16.49 -10.40
N VAL A 187 9.04 -15.86 -9.23
CA VAL A 187 8.12 -16.05 -8.10
C VAL A 187 6.74 -15.47 -8.41
N TYR A 188 6.69 -14.30 -9.03
CA TYR A 188 5.46 -13.58 -9.33
C TYR A 188 4.57 -14.36 -10.31
N VAL A 189 5.12 -14.86 -11.42
CA VAL A 189 4.38 -15.64 -12.41
C VAL A 189 3.82 -16.93 -11.80
N VAL A 190 4.63 -17.65 -11.02
CA VAL A 190 4.18 -18.88 -10.34
C VAL A 190 3.08 -18.58 -9.32
N THR A 191 3.21 -17.48 -8.58
CA THR A 191 2.20 -17.05 -7.61
C THR A 191 0.86 -16.74 -8.29
N ILE A 192 0.87 -16.06 -9.44
CA ILE A 192 -0.35 -15.79 -10.21
C ILE A 192 -1.02 -17.11 -10.62
N LEU A 193 -0.27 -18.05 -11.19
CA LEU A 193 -0.83 -19.33 -11.64
C LEU A 193 -1.44 -20.13 -10.48
N LEU A 194 -0.74 -20.22 -9.35
CA LEU A 194 -1.25 -20.91 -8.16
C LEU A 194 -2.46 -20.18 -7.55
N SER A 195 -2.47 -18.85 -7.58
CA SER A 195 -3.60 -18.05 -7.08
C SER A 195 -4.87 -18.28 -7.89
N ILE A 196 -4.77 -18.48 -9.21
CA ILE A 196 -5.92 -18.80 -10.05
C ILE A 196 -6.52 -20.15 -9.62
N LEU A 197 -5.67 -21.17 -9.44
CA LEU A 197 -6.13 -22.50 -8.99
C LEU A 197 -6.80 -22.42 -7.63
N TRP A 198 -6.24 -21.67 -6.69
CA TRP A 198 -6.79 -21.52 -5.35
C TRP A 198 -8.10 -20.74 -5.32
N THR A 199 -8.19 -19.64 -6.08
CA THR A 199 -9.44 -18.87 -6.21
C THR A 199 -10.55 -19.72 -6.82
N LEU A 200 -10.23 -20.60 -7.79
CA LEU A 200 -11.21 -21.52 -8.37
C LEU A 200 -11.61 -22.64 -7.41
N ALA A 201 -10.66 -23.19 -6.64
CA ALA A 201 -10.91 -24.30 -5.72
C ALA A 201 -11.66 -23.90 -4.45
N PHE A 202 -11.32 -22.74 -3.86
CA PHE A 202 -11.81 -22.37 -2.52
C PHE A 202 -12.64 -21.07 -2.54
N GLU A 203 -12.10 -19.99 -3.08
CA GLU A 203 -12.74 -18.67 -2.99
C GLU A 203 -14.07 -18.63 -3.77
N SER A 204 -14.08 -19.14 -5.00
CA SER A 204 -15.27 -19.09 -5.87
C SER A 204 -16.45 -19.91 -5.32
N PRO A 205 -16.26 -21.18 -4.86
CA PRO A 205 -17.34 -21.94 -4.23
C PRO A 205 -17.87 -21.28 -2.95
N ILE A 206 -16.99 -20.75 -2.10
CA ILE A 206 -17.39 -20.09 -0.84
C ILE A 206 -18.24 -18.86 -1.12
N ILE A 207 -17.88 -18.03 -2.11
CA ILE A 207 -18.68 -16.87 -2.52
C ILE A 207 -20.08 -17.30 -2.98
N ILE A 208 -20.17 -18.39 -3.76
CA ILE A 208 -21.45 -18.92 -4.23
C ILE A 208 -22.29 -19.41 -3.05
N ILE A 209 -21.71 -20.18 -2.12
CA ILE A 209 -22.41 -20.67 -0.92
C ILE A 209 -22.90 -19.49 -0.08
N GLN A 210 -22.04 -18.51 0.18
CA GLN A 210 -22.39 -17.30 0.93
C GLN A 210 -23.56 -16.55 0.28
N LYS A 211 -23.53 -16.41 -1.05
CA LYS A 211 -24.61 -15.75 -1.79
C LYS A 211 -25.93 -16.50 -1.66
N HIS A 212 -25.91 -17.84 -1.66
CA HIS A 212 -27.11 -18.65 -1.46
C HIS A 212 -27.64 -18.56 -0.02
N MET A 213 -26.76 -18.55 0.99
CA MET A 213 -27.15 -18.44 2.40
C MET A 213 -27.70 -17.05 2.76
N LEU A 214 -27.11 -15.97 2.23
CA LEU A 214 -27.52 -14.60 2.50
C LEU A 214 -28.70 -14.14 1.63
N ARG A 215 -29.08 -14.92 0.62
CA ARG A 215 -30.33 -14.71 -0.12
C ARG A 215 -31.50 -15.13 0.79
N LYS A 216 -31.88 -14.24 1.72
CA LYS A 216 -33.19 -14.33 2.39
C LYS A 216 -34.29 -14.40 1.31
N LYS A 217 -35.25 -15.30 1.52
CA LYS A 217 -36.52 -15.35 0.79
C LYS A 217 -37.19 -13.98 0.76
#